data_AF-A0AAW5D4J9-F1
#
_entry.id   AF-A0AAW5D4J9-F1
#
_cell.length_a   1.000
_cell.length_b   1.000
_cell.length_c   1.000
_cell.angle_alpha   90.00
_cell.angle_beta   90.00
_cell.angle_gamma   90.00
#
_symmetry.space_group_name_H-M   'P 1'
#
loop_
_entity.id
_entity.type
_entity.pdbx_description
1 polymer ?
#
loop_
_entity_poly.entity_id
_entity_poly.type
_entity_poly.pdbx_seq_one_letter_code
_entity_poly.pdbx_strand_id
1 'polypeptide(L)'
;MKKLLIASATVAAISLGGLALAQPAGPGMRHHEPVKEIVKHLRGLSLSDAQREEIKTLISAFKDANPRPENHDSEKPSFDFETASEAQISTFIQTQLEERESKHFALAQLRHNIFNVLSEEQHAKVLAREESRDQKRAARGDKRRNASDEQKSQFAKRMDDEGKGKKFRAHGKGERGDRDHQRDGTPFKGIDLTDDQLANLAELRESFKDTSKANRETLRSFKEAQRDLIRSSSFSQDSWNALVAQYKDDLVSAGVEKAKQRQAMFAVLTPEQQAELKAQREEGRKLRDLLRS
;
A
#
# COMPACT_ATOMS: atom_id res chain seq x y z
N MET A 1 -32.31 -37.69 22.56
CA MET A 1 -32.88 -37.33 21.23
C MET A 1 -32.93 -35.82 21.18
N LYS A 2 -32.20 -35.07 20.35
CA LYS A 2 -32.02 -35.18 18.89
C LYS A 2 -30.60 -34.75 18.51
N LYS A 3 -29.98 -35.51 17.61
CA LYS A 3 -28.70 -35.22 16.96
C LYS A 3 -28.96 -34.13 15.92
N LEU A 4 -28.31 -32.97 16.03
CA LEU A 4 -28.30 -31.99 14.95
C LEU A 4 -27.19 -32.38 13.98
N LEU A 5 -27.63 -32.93 12.84
CA LEU A 5 -26.80 -33.23 11.68
C LEU A 5 -26.38 -31.89 11.05
N ILE A 6 -25.10 -31.54 11.16
CA ILE A 6 -24.51 -30.51 10.30
C ILE A 6 -24.24 -31.20 8.98
N ALA A 7 -25.20 -31.09 8.06
CA ALA A 7 -25.07 -31.54 6.69
C ALA A 7 -23.92 -30.78 6.03
N SER A 8 -22.92 -31.53 5.57
CA SER A 8 -21.86 -31.05 4.70
C SER A 8 -22.48 -30.52 3.41
N ALA A 9 -22.65 -29.20 3.32
CA ALA A 9 -22.93 -28.56 2.05
C ALA A 9 -21.62 -28.50 1.26
N THR A 10 -21.54 -29.33 0.23
CA THR A 10 -20.53 -29.28 -0.84
C THR A 10 -20.48 -27.87 -1.41
N VAL A 11 -19.44 -27.11 -1.08
CA VAL A 11 -19.20 -25.79 -1.68
C VAL A 11 -18.72 -26.01 -3.10
N ALA A 12 -19.60 -25.64 -4.05
CA ALA A 12 -19.30 -25.61 -5.47
C ALA A 12 -18.11 -24.67 -5.73
N ALA A 13 -17.17 -25.13 -6.55
CA ALA A 13 -16.05 -24.35 -7.02
C ALA A 13 -16.57 -23.15 -7.84
N ILE A 14 -16.37 -21.93 -7.32
CA ILE A 14 -16.60 -20.69 -8.05
C ILE A 14 -15.31 -19.86 -7.97
N SER A 15 -14.58 -19.89 -9.07
CA SER A 15 -13.32 -19.20 -9.29
C SER A 15 -13.55 -17.72 -9.56
N LEU A 16 -13.30 -16.81 -8.62
CA LEU A 16 -13.27 -15.37 -8.89
C LEU A 16 -12.24 -14.66 -8.02
N GLY A 17 -11.10 -14.32 -8.63
CA GLY A 17 -9.95 -13.71 -7.98
C GLY A 17 -10.11 -12.23 -7.62
N GLY A 18 -9.23 -11.76 -6.73
CA GLY A 18 -9.15 -10.35 -6.34
C GLY A 18 -8.07 -10.00 -5.32
N LEU A 19 -6.79 -10.37 -5.54
CA LEU A 19 -5.69 -9.66 -4.86
C LEU A 19 -5.20 -8.51 -5.73
N ALA A 20 -5.58 -7.30 -5.33
CA ALA A 20 -4.63 -6.20 -5.40
C ALA A 20 -3.85 -6.21 -4.08
N LEU A 21 -2.63 -6.74 -4.10
CA LEU A 21 -1.55 -6.28 -3.23
C LEU A 21 -1.45 -4.76 -3.40
N ALA A 22 -2.17 -4.00 -2.57
CA ALA A 22 -2.15 -2.54 -2.51
C ALA A 22 -1.74 -1.83 -3.83
N GLN A 23 -2.61 -1.85 -4.84
CA GLN A 23 -2.54 -0.82 -5.88
C GLN A 23 -2.82 0.54 -5.21
N PRO A 24 -2.12 1.62 -5.61
CA PRO A 24 -2.43 2.96 -5.13
C PRO A 24 -3.88 3.29 -5.48
N ALA A 25 -4.56 3.94 -4.54
CA ALA A 25 -5.98 4.26 -4.64
C ALA A 25 -6.34 5.00 -5.94
N GLY A 26 -7.34 4.45 -6.66
CA GLY A 26 -8.33 5.21 -7.43
C GLY A 26 -7.94 5.74 -8.82
N PRO A 27 -8.93 5.88 -9.72
CA PRO A 27 -8.73 6.35 -11.09
C PRO A 27 -8.40 7.85 -11.09
N GLY A 28 -7.25 8.21 -11.68
CA GLY A 28 -6.83 9.61 -11.85
C GLY A 28 -5.51 10.01 -11.18
N MET A 29 -4.76 9.09 -10.59
CA MET A 29 -3.56 9.42 -9.81
C MET A 29 -2.27 8.92 -10.49
N ARG A 30 -1.71 9.80 -11.34
CA ARG A 30 -0.31 9.87 -11.83
C ARG A 30 0.40 8.51 -11.97
N HIS A 31 0.59 8.06 -13.21
CA HIS A 31 1.59 7.05 -13.55
C HIS A 31 2.98 7.54 -13.10
N HIS A 32 3.38 7.18 -11.88
CA HIS A 32 4.66 7.54 -11.32
C HIS A 32 5.72 6.64 -11.94
N GLU A 33 6.41 7.16 -12.95
CA GLU A 33 7.55 6.45 -13.55
C GLU A 33 8.72 6.42 -12.56
N PRO A 34 9.25 5.25 -12.18
CA PRO A 34 10.33 5.12 -11.21
C PRO A 34 11.57 5.96 -11.58
N VAL A 35 11.92 6.00 -12.87
CA VAL A 35 13.01 6.81 -13.41
C VAL A 35 12.73 8.31 -13.25
N LYS A 36 11.49 8.75 -13.43
CA LYS A 36 11.11 10.17 -13.28
C LYS A 36 11.30 10.65 -11.84
N GLU A 37 11.05 9.79 -10.86
CA GLU A 37 11.36 10.12 -9.47
C GLU A 37 12.86 10.28 -9.26
N ILE A 38 13.70 9.36 -9.77
CA ILE A 38 15.16 9.50 -9.70
C ILE A 38 15.61 10.87 -10.24
N VAL A 39 15.14 11.26 -11.42
CA VAL A 39 15.48 12.56 -12.02
C VAL A 39 15.02 13.74 -11.15
N LYS A 40 13.85 13.66 -10.50
CA LYS A 40 13.40 14.71 -9.57
C LYS A 40 14.32 14.84 -8.36
N HIS A 41 14.88 13.74 -7.86
CA HIS A 41 15.80 13.75 -6.73
C HIS A 41 17.14 14.44 -7.08
N LEU A 42 17.56 14.37 -8.34
CA LEU A 42 18.77 15.02 -8.85
C LEU A 42 18.64 16.54 -9.08
N ARG A 43 17.40 17.07 -9.15
CA ARG A 43 17.16 18.50 -9.42
C ARG A 43 17.80 19.37 -8.35
N GLY A 44 18.50 20.42 -8.76
CA GLY A 44 19.14 21.37 -7.86
C GLY A 44 20.36 20.81 -7.11
N LEU A 45 20.99 19.73 -7.60
CA LEU A 45 22.32 19.28 -7.12
C LEU A 45 23.48 19.97 -7.86
N SER A 46 23.20 20.83 -8.84
CA SER A 46 24.21 21.47 -9.70
C SER A 46 25.16 20.45 -10.33
N LEU A 47 24.60 19.57 -11.17
CA LEU A 47 25.36 18.55 -11.89
C LEU A 47 26.19 19.19 -13.02
N SER A 48 27.43 18.74 -13.18
CA SER A 48 28.27 19.08 -14.34
C SER A 48 27.74 18.47 -15.63
N ASP A 49 28.17 18.96 -16.78
CA ASP A 49 27.72 18.41 -18.07
C ASP A 49 28.16 16.96 -18.27
N ALA A 50 29.37 16.61 -17.82
CA ALA A 50 29.85 15.23 -17.81
C ALA A 50 28.95 14.31 -16.97
N GLN A 51 28.61 14.71 -15.73
CA GLN A 51 27.70 13.96 -14.86
C GLN A 51 26.31 13.78 -15.49
N ARG A 52 25.80 14.80 -16.19
CA ARG A 52 24.48 14.73 -16.84
C ARG A 52 24.47 13.73 -17.99
N GLU A 53 25.49 13.74 -18.84
CA GLU A 53 25.58 12.78 -19.95
C GLU A 53 25.78 11.34 -19.44
N GLU A 54 26.57 11.15 -18.38
CA GLU A 54 26.72 9.83 -17.75
C GLU A 54 25.39 9.32 -17.16
N ILE A 55 24.69 10.15 -16.37
CA ILE A 55 23.38 9.80 -15.80
C ILE A 55 22.36 9.51 -16.90
N LYS A 56 22.37 10.28 -17.98
CA LYS A 56 21.49 10.06 -19.14
C LYS A 56 21.79 8.71 -19.80
N THR A 57 23.06 8.36 -19.94
CA THR A 57 23.50 7.07 -20.49
C THR A 57 23.03 5.91 -19.62
N LEU A 58 23.22 6.01 -18.29
CA LEU A 58 22.74 5.02 -17.32
C LEU A 58 21.22 4.83 -17.40
N ILE A 59 20.47 5.93 -17.48
CA ILE A 59 19.00 5.88 -17.59
C ILE A 59 18.56 5.25 -18.92
N SER A 60 19.19 5.58 -20.04
CA SER A 60 18.88 4.99 -21.34
C SER A 60 19.16 3.50 -21.35
N ALA A 61 20.36 3.09 -20.93
CA ALA A 61 20.73 1.67 -20.84
C ALA A 61 19.78 0.88 -19.92
N PHE A 62 19.35 1.47 -18.80
CA PHE A 62 18.37 0.85 -17.93
C PHE A 62 17.01 0.66 -18.63
N LYS A 63 16.52 1.68 -19.35
CA LYS A 63 15.24 1.60 -20.08
C LYS A 63 15.28 0.57 -21.19
N ASP A 64 16.40 0.44 -21.88
CA ASP A 64 16.59 -0.52 -22.97
C ASP A 64 16.64 -1.96 -22.42
N ALA A 65 17.36 -2.18 -21.31
CA ALA A 65 17.47 -3.49 -20.66
C ALA A 65 16.22 -3.89 -19.86
N ASN A 66 15.45 -2.91 -19.38
CA ASN A 66 14.23 -3.11 -18.60
C ASN A 66 13.09 -2.41 -19.33
N PRO A 67 12.67 -2.94 -20.50
CA PRO A 67 11.54 -2.39 -21.21
C PRO A 67 10.36 -2.36 -20.25
N ARG A 68 9.53 -1.33 -20.41
CA ARG A 68 8.32 -1.22 -19.60
C ARG A 68 7.55 -2.53 -19.78
N PRO A 69 7.29 -3.30 -18.71
CA PRO A 69 6.42 -4.44 -18.86
C PRO A 69 5.14 -3.91 -19.49
N GLU A 70 4.70 -4.53 -20.57
CA GLU A 70 3.29 -4.43 -20.96
C GLU A 70 2.51 -4.65 -19.67
N ASN A 71 1.54 -3.77 -19.38
CA ASN A 71 0.79 -3.81 -18.12
C ASN A 71 -0.12 -5.05 -18.13
N HIS A 72 0.47 -6.24 -18.15
CA HIS A 72 -0.17 -7.51 -17.90
C HIS A 72 -0.57 -7.52 -16.43
N ASP A 73 -1.68 -8.21 -16.18
CA ASP A 73 -2.23 -8.46 -14.86
C ASP A 73 -1.10 -8.65 -13.85
N SER A 74 -1.05 -7.83 -12.79
CA SER A 74 -0.39 -8.27 -11.57
C SER A 74 -0.96 -9.65 -11.28
N GLU A 75 -0.14 -10.70 -11.34
CA GLU A 75 -0.60 -12.08 -11.40
C GLU A 75 -1.68 -12.29 -10.34
N LYS A 76 -2.90 -12.50 -10.82
CA LYS A 76 -4.02 -12.79 -9.94
C LYS A 76 -3.65 -14.10 -9.27
N PRO A 77 -3.75 -14.21 -7.93
CA PRO A 77 -3.66 -15.52 -7.32
C PRO A 77 -4.67 -16.44 -8.00
N SER A 78 -4.25 -17.65 -8.33
CA SER A 78 -5.08 -18.66 -8.99
C SER A 78 -6.19 -19.19 -8.09
N PHE A 79 -6.20 -18.78 -6.81
CA PHE A 79 -7.14 -19.21 -5.78
C PHE A 79 -8.10 -18.09 -5.36
N ASP A 80 -9.25 -18.50 -4.82
CA ASP A 80 -10.21 -17.61 -4.15
C ASP A 80 -9.64 -17.22 -2.79
N PHE A 81 -9.34 -15.94 -2.60
CA PHE A 81 -8.61 -15.48 -1.42
C PHE A 81 -9.46 -15.54 -0.16
N GLU A 82 -10.75 -15.31 -0.31
CA GLU A 82 -11.74 -15.33 0.75
C GLU A 82 -11.79 -16.69 1.45
N THR A 83 -11.46 -17.77 0.73
CA THR A 83 -11.46 -19.16 1.23
C THR A 83 -10.06 -19.80 1.24
N ALA A 84 -9.03 -19.06 0.83
CA ALA A 84 -7.66 -19.57 0.76
C ALA A 84 -7.11 -19.95 2.13
N SER A 85 -6.39 -21.08 2.15
CA SER A 85 -5.61 -21.49 3.31
C SER A 85 -4.43 -20.54 3.55
N GLU A 86 -3.97 -20.46 4.79
CA GLU A 86 -2.79 -19.67 5.17
C GLU A 86 -1.55 -20.08 4.36
N ALA A 87 -1.39 -21.38 4.09
CA ALA A 87 -0.30 -21.90 3.27
C ALA A 87 -0.35 -21.39 1.82
N GLN A 88 -1.53 -21.36 1.19
CA GLN A 88 -1.69 -20.80 -0.16
C GLN A 88 -1.35 -19.31 -0.20
N ILE A 89 -1.81 -18.56 0.79
CA ILE A 89 -1.54 -17.13 0.93
C ILE A 89 -0.04 -16.87 1.12
N SER A 90 0.61 -17.65 2.00
CA SER A 90 2.05 -17.54 2.27
C SER A 90 2.88 -17.80 1.02
N THR A 91 2.61 -18.90 0.30
CA THR A 91 3.32 -19.23 -0.95
C THR A 91 3.15 -18.14 -1.99
N PHE A 92 1.93 -17.62 -2.18
CA PHE A 92 1.70 -16.53 -3.12
C PHE A 92 2.46 -15.26 -2.75
N ILE A 93 2.46 -14.87 -1.47
CA ILE A 93 3.20 -13.69 -1.01
C ILE A 93 4.71 -13.88 -1.21
N GLN A 94 5.22 -15.08 -0.96
CA GLN A 94 6.63 -15.41 -1.16
C GLN A 94 7.03 -15.27 -2.63
N THR A 95 6.27 -15.87 -3.56
CA THR A 95 6.53 -15.75 -5.01
C THR A 95 6.48 -14.28 -5.45
N GLN A 96 5.47 -13.54 -5.00
CA GLN A 96 5.34 -12.11 -5.31
C GLN A 96 6.50 -11.28 -4.74
N LEU A 97 7.03 -11.63 -3.56
CA LEU A 97 8.19 -10.97 -2.98
C LEU A 97 9.43 -11.23 -3.84
N GLU A 98 9.68 -12.47 -4.26
CA GLU A 98 10.83 -12.83 -5.10
C GLU A 98 10.79 -12.13 -6.47
N GLU A 99 9.63 -12.12 -7.14
CA GLU A 99 9.43 -11.37 -8.39
C GLU A 99 9.62 -9.85 -8.22
N ARG A 100 9.11 -9.31 -7.11
CA ARG A 100 9.22 -7.87 -6.83
C ARG A 100 10.67 -7.47 -6.57
N GLU A 101 11.41 -8.28 -5.80
CA GLU A 101 12.78 -7.96 -5.42
C GLU A 101 13.76 -8.07 -6.59
N SER A 102 13.53 -8.94 -7.57
CA SER A 102 14.32 -8.95 -8.81
C SER A 102 14.15 -7.65 -9.60
N LYS A 103 12.91 -7.16 -9.76
CA LYS A 103 12.60 -5.87 -10.40
C LYS A 103 13.16 -4.69 -9.60
N HIS A 104 13.09 -4.76 -8.27
CA HIS A 104 13.65 -3.72 -7.42
C HIS A 104 15.18 -3.70 -7.45
N PHE A 105 15.85 -4.84 -7.57
CA PHE A 105 17.31 -4.88 -7.69
C PHE A 105 17.80 -4.09 -8.91
N ALA A 106 17.21 -4.28 -10.08
CA ALA A 106 17.60 -3.53 -11.28
C ALA A 106 17.48 -2.01 -11.07
N LEU A 107 16.38 -1.57 -10.45
CA LEU A 107 16.17 -0.16 -10.12
C LEU A 107 17.14 0.33 -9.02
N ALA A 108 17.46 -0.53 -8.05
CA ALA A 108 18.42 -0.26 -6.98
C ALA A 108 19.84 -0.08 -7.55
N GLN A 109 20.24 -0.93 -8.49
CA GLN A 109 21.50 -0.80 -9.22
C GLN A 109 21.58 0.51 -9.99
N LEU A 110 20.51 0.91 -10.70
CA LEU A 110 20.46 2.22 -11.36
C LEU A 110 20.65 3.37 -10.35
N ARG A 111 19.98 3.31 -9.20
CA ARG A 111 20.11 4.32 -8.15
C ARG A 111 21.52 4.37 -7.58
N HIS A 112 22.14 3.22 -7.34
CA HIS A 112 23.51 3.11 -6.85
C HIS A 112 24.50 3.71 -7.85
N ASN A 113 24.40 3.31 -9.13
CA ASN A 113 25.28 3.83 -10.19
C ASN A 113 25.15 5.35 -10.31
N ILE A 114 23.93 5.89 -10.33
CA ILE A 114 23.69 7.34 -10.36
C ILE A 114 24.25 8.03 -9.11
N PHE A 115 24.15 7.41 -7.93
CA PHE A 115 24.71 7.95 -6.70
C PHE A 115 26.23 8.05 -6.78
N ASN A 116 26.92 7.07 -7.35
CA ASN A 116 28.39 7.07 -7.50
C ASN A 116 28.92 8.11 -8.51
N VAL A 117 28.07 8.60 -9.44
CA VAL A 117 28.43 9.71 -10.35
C VAL A 117 28.51 11.05 -9.61
N LEU A 118 27.86 11.16 -8.45
CA LEU A 118 27.81 12.39 -7.67
C LEU A 118 29.09 12.60 -6.85
N SER A 119 29.43 13.86 -6.60
CA SER A 119 30.51 14.23 -5.69
C SER A 119 30.09 14.10 -4.22
N GLU A 120 31.07 14.09 -3.30
CA GLU A 120 30.81 14.04 -1.86
C GLU A 120 29.89 15.18 -1.37
N GLU A 121 30.08 16.40 -1.88
CA GLU A 121 29.20 17.54 -1.57
C GLU A 121 27.76 17.32 -2.06
N GLN A 122 27.60 16.68 -3.22
CA GLN A 122 26.29 16.33 -3.78
C GLN A 122 25.64 15.20 -2.97
N HIS A 123 26.42 14.21 -2.51
CA HIS A 123 25.95 13.16 -1.59
C HIS A 123 25.39 13.78 -0.31
N ALA A 124 26.13 14.69 0.32
CA ALA A 124 25.68 15.37 1.53
C ALA A 124 24.35 16.12 1.32
N LYS A 125 24.19 16.80 0.18
CA LYS A 125 22.92 17.46 -0.18
C LYS A 125 21.76 16.48 -0.37
N VAL A 126 22.02 15.30 -0.94
CA VAL A 126 21.01 14.24 -1.09
C VAL A 126 20.56 13.75 0.28
N LEU A 127 21.50 13.41 1.17
CA LEU A 127 21.22 12.91 2.52
C LEU A 127 20.43 13.92 3.34
N ALA A 128 20.87 15.19 3.37
CA ALA A 128 20.17 16.26 4.10
C ALA A 128 18.73 16.50 3.61
N ARG A 129 18.49 16.41 2.29
CA ARG A 129 17.14 16.54 1.72
C ARG A 129 16.23 15.42 2.17
N GLU A 130 16.77 14.23 2.36
CA GLU A 130 16.00 13.07 2.77
C GLU A 130 15.67 13.10 4.26
N GLU A 131 16.63 13.42 5.11
CA GLU A 131 16.36 13.69 6.52
C GLU A 131 15.28 14.75 6.69
N SER A 132 15.36 15.85 5.93
CA SER A 132 14.31 16.88 5.92
C SER A 132 12.94 16.33 5.48
N ARG A 133 12.91 15.43 4.50
CA ARG A 133 11.66 14.80 4.02
C ARG A 133 11.10 13.84 5.06
N ASP A 134 11.95 13.07 5.73
CA ASP A 134 11.55 12.09 6.74
C ASP A 134 11.07 12.79 8.01
N GLN A 135 11.73 13.86 8.45
CA GLN A 135 11.24 14.76 9.50
C GLN A 135 9.88 15.37 9.13
N LYS A 136 9.73 15.88 7.90
CA LYS A 136 8.43 16.41 7.42
C LYS A 136 7.34 15.34 7.37
N ARG A 137 7.69 14.10 7.03
CA ARG A 137 6.75 12.97 7.01
C ARG A 137 6.34 12.57 8.42
N ALA A 138 7.29 12.52 9.37
CA ALA A 138 7.02 12.28 10.78
C ALA A 138 6.08 13.36 11.33
N ALA A 139 6.44 14.64 11.17
CA ALA A 139 5.64 15.77 11.63
C ALA A 139 4.23 15.80 11.00
N ARG A 140 4.08 15.45 9.71
CA ARG A 140 2.76 15.32 9.06
C ARG A 140 1.98 14.12 9.57
N GLY A 141 2.65 13.02 9.90
CA GLY A 141 2.07 11.85 10.53
C GLY A 141 1.49 12.19 11.89
N ASP A 142 2.27 12.88 12.71
CA ASP A 142 1.87 13.29 14.07
C ASP A 142 0.75 14.33 14.03
N LYS A 143 0.82 15.31 13.11
CA LYS A 143 -0.28 16.26 12.91
C LYS A 143 -1.59 15.58 12.53
N ARG A 144 -1.55 14.53 11.71
CA ARG A 144 -2.75 13.76 11.34
C ARG A 144 -3.30 12.92 12.48
N ARG A 145 -2.42 12.35 13.32
CA ARG A 145 -2.83 11.62 14.53
C ARG A 145 -3.52 12.57 15.50
N ASN A 146 -2.86 13.67 15.84
CA ASN A 146 -3.39 14.68 16.76
C ASN A 146 -4.71 15.27 16.26
N ALA A 147 -4.83 15.58 14.96
CA ALA A 147 -6.10 16.07 14.39
C ALA A 147 -7.23 15.02 14.47
N SER A 148 -6.91 13.75 14.27
CA SER A 148 -7.90 12.66 14.43
C SER A 148 -8.32 12.50 15.90
N ASP A 149 -7.39 12.62 16.84
CA ASP A 149 -7.67 12.50 18.27
C ASP A 149 -8.44 13.72 18.80
N GLU A 150 -8.12 14.91 18.31
CA GLU A 150 -8.84 16.14 18.61
C GLU A 150 -10.27 16.08 18.06
N GLN A 151 -10.46 15.63 16.82
CA GLN A 151 -11.78 15.45 16.22
C GLN A 151 -12.62 14.41 16.98
N LYS A 152 -12.02 13.30 17.43
CA LYS A 152 -12.68 12.32 18.30
C LYS A 152 -13.04 12.91 19.65
N SER A 153 -12.17 13.72 20.25
CA SER A 153 -12.43 14.38 21.55
C SER A 153 -13.53 15.44 21.45
N GLN A 154 -13.59 16.18 20.33
CA GLN A 154 -14.65 17.16 20.08
C GLN A 154 -15.98 16.49 19.80
N PHE A 155 -15.97 15.32 19.13
CA PHE A 155 -17.17 14.50 18.94
C PHE A 155 -17.68 13.95 20.28
N ALA A 156 -16.79 13.38 21.11
CA ALA A 156 -17.14 12.88 22.44
C ALA A 156 -17.73 13.99 23.33
N LYS A 157 -17.08 15.17 23.40
CA LYS A 157 -17.60 16.33 24.16
C LYS A 157 -18.95 16.85 23.66
N ARG A 158 -19.27 16.65 22.37
CA ARG A 158 -20.56 17.06 21.80
C ARG A 158 -21.66 16.05 22.12
N MET A 159 -21.34 14.75 22.16
CA MET A 159 -22.26 13.70 22.62
C MET A 159 -22.57 13.83 24.13
N ASP A 160 -21.60 14.28 24.93
CA ASP A 160 -21.80 14.56 26.35
C ASP A 160 -22.66 15.82 26.61
N ASP A 161 -22.84 16.70 25.62
CA ASP A 161 -23.57 17.98 25.72
C ASP A 161 -24.97 17.93 25.06
N GLU A 162 -25.42 16.75 24.60
CA GLU A 162 -26.76 16.52 24.00
C GLU A 162 -27.91 16.52 25.04
N GLY A 163 -27.85 17.44 26.00
CA GLY A 163 -28.99 17.89 26.80
C GLY A 163 -29.64 19.18 26.30
N LYS A 164 -29.06 19.92 25.34
CA LYS A 164 -29.62 21.21 24.89
C LYS A 164 -29.61 21.39 23.38
N GLY A 165 -30.76 21.11 22.78
CA GLY A 165 -31.05 21.37 21.37
C GLY A 165 -30.80 22.83 20.97
N LYS A 166 -29.87 23.02 20.03
CA LYS A 166 -29.82 24.22 19.19
C LYS A 166 -29.74 23.82 17.73
N LYS A 167 -30.79 24.17 16.98
CA LYS A 167 -30.89 24.07 15.53
C LYS A 167 -29.76 24.89 14.88
N PHE A 168 -28.94 24.25 14.05
CA PHE A 168 -27.87 24.92 13.33
C PHE A 168 -28.41 25.70 12.13
N ARG A 169 -28.13 27.01 12.10
CA ARG A 169 -28.08 27.80 10.88
C ARG A 169 -26.69 27.65 10.28
N ALA A 170 -26.62 27.05 9.09
CA ALA A 170 -25.39 26.94 8.31
C ALA A 170 -25.10 28.27 7.61
N HIS A 171 -24.02 28.96 8.00
CA HIS A 171 -23.40 30.00 7.18
C HIS A 171 -21.88 29.83 7.14
N GLY A 172 -21.39 29.41 5.97
CA GLY A 172 -20.23 29.97 5.28
C GLY A 172 -18.83 29.83 5.90
N LYS A 173 -18.02 28.91 5.36
CA LYS A 173 -16.74 29.26 4.70
C LYS A 173 -16.07 28.04 4.07
N GLY A 174 -15.90 28.09 2.75
CA GLY A 174 -14.86 27.36 2.02
C GLY A 174 -15.37 26.26 1.11
N GLU A 175 -15.48 26.55 -0.18
CA GLU A 175 -15.58 25.60 -1.31
C GLU A 175 -14.26 24.79 -1.46
N ARG A 176 -13.95 24.03 -0.42
CA ARG A 176 -13.02 22.88 -0.41
C ARG A 176 -13.63 21.71 0.37
N GLY A 177 -14.95 21.70 0.56
CA GLY A 177 -15.70 20.53 1.01
C GLY A 177 -15.88 19.54 -0.14
N ASP A 178 -16.13 18.28 0.18
CA ASP A 178 -16.38 17.15 -0.74
C ASP A 178 -15.18 16.41 -1.35
N ARG A 179 -14.00 16.45 -0.71
CA ARG A 179 -12.98 15.40 -0.90
C ARG A 179 -12.63 14.60 0.35
N ASP A 180 -13.27 14.90 1.48
CA ASP A 180 -12.98 14.22 2.75
C ASP A 180 -13.88 13.01 3.03
N HIS A 181 -14.89 12.72 2.21
CA HIS A 181 -15.71 11.49 2.31
C HIS A 181 -15.42 10.41 1.25
N GLN A 182 -14.51 10.66 0.30
CA GLN A 182 -14.11 9.64 -0.69
C GLN A 182 -12.87 8.83 -0.28
N ARG A 183 -12.43 9.03 0.97
CA ARG A 183 -11.18 8.49 1.50
C ARG A 183 -11.37 7.52 2.67
N ASP A 184 -12.59 7.02 2.85
CA ASP A 184 -12.79 5.84 3.68
C ASP A 184 -12.28 4.64 2.89
N GLY A 185 -11.02 4.29 3.15
CA GLY A 185 -10.36 3.08 2.67
C GLY A 185 -10.99 1.79 3.21
N THR A 186 -12.29 1.82 3.44
CA THR A 186 -13.13 0.68 3.80
C THR A 186 -13.17 -0.25 2.59
N PRO A 187 -12.81 -1.54 2.75
CA PRO A 187 -12.79 -2.50 1.65
C PRO A 187 -14.17 -2.79 1.00
N PHE A 188 -15.23 -2.13 1.49
CA PHE A 188 -16.65 -2.34 1.17
C PHE A 188 -17.34 -1.07 0.67
N LYS A 189 -16.59 -0.17 0.03
CA LYS A 189 -17.18 1.05 -0.55
C LYS A 189 -18.30 0.68 -1.52
N GLY A 190 -19.48 1.28 -1.35
CA GLY A 190 -20.64 1.03 -2.22
C GLY A 190 -21.48 -0.18 -1.83
N ILE A 191 -21.25 -0.75 -0.64
CA ILE A 191 -22.10 -1.79 -0.04
C ILE A 191 -22.81 -1.18 1.17
N ASP A 192 -24.12 -1.35 1.24
CA ASP A 192 -24.92 -0.92 2.39
C ASP A 192 -24.69 -1.88 3.56
N LEU A 193 -24.12 -1.38 4.65
CA LEU A 193 -23.80 -2.14 5.86
C LEU A 193 -24.80 -1.82 6.97
N THR A 194 -25.21 -2.85 7.71
CA THR A 194 -26.04 -2.68 8.92
C THR A 194 -25.22 -2.11 10.08
N ASP A 195 -25.90 -1.54 11.07
CA ASP A 195 -25.25 -1.00 12.28
C ASP A 195 -24.43 -2.09 13.01
N ASP A 196 -24.96 -3.32 13.09
CA ASP A 196 -24.28 -4.46 13.69
C ASP A 196 -23.01 -4.84 12.91
N GLN A 197 -23.06 -4.81 11.58
CA GLN A 197 -21.87 -5.04 10.74
C GLN A 197 -20.82 -3.94 10.92
N LEU A 198 -21.24 -2.68 11.03
CA LEU A 198 -20.34 -1.55 11.29
C LEU A 198 -19.66 -1.69 12.65
N ALA A 199 -20.39 -2.11 13.69
CA ALA A 199 -19.84 -2.38 15.02
C ALA A 199 -18.81 -3.52 14.98
N ASN A 200 -19.15 -4.66 14.35
CA ASN A 200 -18.23 -5.79 14.19
C ASN A 200 -16.95 -5.40 13.43
N LEU A 201 -17.08 -4.59 12.37
CA LEU A 201 -15.92 -4.10 11.63
C LEU A 201 -15.06 -3.11 12.43
N ALA A 202 -15.66 -2.34 13.35
CA ALA A 202 -14.91 -1.46 14.24
C ALA A 202 -14.10 -2.27 15.26
N GLU A 203 -14.71 -3.29 15.87
CA GLU A 203 -14.04 -4.20 16.80
C GLU A 203 -12.89 -4.95 16.13
N LEU A 204 -13.12 -5.52 14.94
CA LEU A 204 -12.07 -6.17 14.15
C LEU A 204 -10.91 -5.20 13.87
N ARG A 205 -11.19 -3.97 13.44
CA ARG A 205 -10.13 -2.97 13.20
C ARG A 205 -9.31 -2.67 14.45
N GLU A 206 -9.95 -2.57 15.61
CA GLU A 206 -9.23 -2.33 16.87
C GLU A 206 -8.37 -3.55 17.25
N SER A 207 -8.89 -4.78 17.08
CA SER A 207 -8.12 -6.00 17.36
C SER A 207 -6.85 -6.14 16.51
N PHE A 208 -6.87 -5.66 15.26
CA PHE A 208 -5.71 -5.71 14.35
C PHE A 208 -4.81 -4.47 14.41
N LYS A 209 -5.13 -3.48 15.23
CA LYS A 209 -4.47 -2.16 15.22
C LYS A 209 -2.98 -2.24 15.53
N ASP A 210 -2.63 -2.96 16.58
CA ASP A 210 -1.23 -3.08 17.00
C ASP A 210 -0.42 -3.93 16.02
N THR A 211 -0.98 -5.05 15.55
CA THR A 211 -0.38 -5.87 14.48
C THR A 211 -0.16 -5.05 13.21
N SER A 212 -1.14 -4.25 12.81
CA SER A 212 -1.02 -3.35 11.64
C SER A 212 0.05 -2.30 11.82
N LYS A 213 0.21 -1.78 13.05
CA LYS A 213 1.26 -0.80 13.39
C LYS A 213 2.64 -1.45 13.35
N ALA A 214 2.80 -2.64 13.91
CA ALA A 214 4.05 -3.40 13.88
C ALA A 214 4.46 -3.73 12.42
N ASN A 215 3.54 -4.30 11.63
CA ASN A 215 3.78 -4.64 10.23
C ASN A 215 4.19 -3.41 9.39
N ARG A 216 3.62 -2.24 9.71
CA ARG A 216 4.00 -0.99 9.06
C ARG A 216 5.42 -0.55 9.42
N GLU A 217 5.85 -0.79 10.65
CA GLU A 217 7.21 -0.50 11.10
C GLU A 217 8.21 -1.42 10.41
N THR A 218 7.95 -2.73 10.37
CA THR A 218 8.76 -3.70 9.61
C THR A 218 8.97 -3.27 8.16
N LEU A 219 7.89 -2.87 7.47
CA LEU A 219 7.98 -2.38 6.09
C LEU A 219 8.74 -1.05 5.96
N ARG A 220 8.75 -0.22 7.00
CA ARG A 220 9.54 1.02 7.01
C ARG A 220 11.01 0.68 7.17
N SER A 221 11.37 -0.11 8.18
CA SER A 221 12.74 -0.53 8.46
C SER A 221 13.36 -1.23 7.25
N PHE A 222 12.63 -2.14 6.60
CA PHE A 222 13.11 -2.78 5.37
C PHE A 222 13.42 -1.77 4.25
N LYS A 223 12.55 -0.78 4.03
CA LYS A 223 12.77 0.26 2.99
C LYS A 223 13.92 1.20 3.33
N GLU A 224 14.12 1.48 4.61
CA GLU A 224 15.27 2.26 5.09
C GLU A 224 16.56 1.48 4.87
N ALA A 225 16.61 0.20 5.27
CA ALA A 225 17.75 -0.66 5.04
C ALA A 225 18.09 -0.82 3.54
N GLN A 226 17.08 -0.98 2.66
CA GLN A 226 17.30 -1.00 1.21
C GLN A 226 17.93 0.30 0.71
N ARG A 227 17.41 1.44 1.17
CA ARG A 227 17.90 2.77 0.78
C ARG A 227 19.35 2.98 1.23
N ASP A 228 19.65 2.58 2.46
CA ASP A 228 20.98 2.76 3.05
C ASP A 228 21.98 1.83 2.36
N LEU A 229 21.58 0.58 2.08
CA LEU A 229 22.38 -0.37 1.30
C LEU A 229 22.71 0.17 -0.10
N ILE A 230 21.74 0.72 -0.83
CA ILE A 230 21.92 1.31 -2.18
C ILE A 230 23.00 2.39 -2.20
N ARG A 231 23.27 3.07 -1.08
CA ARG A 231 24.27 4.14 -0.99
C ARG A 231 25.58 3.70 -0.37
N SER A 232 25.62 2.49 0.15
CA SER A 232 26.84 1.92 0.70
C SER A 232 27.82 1.59 -0.44
N SER A 233 29.11 1.65 -0.14
CA SER A 233 30.15 1.15 -1.03
C SER A 233 30.12 -0.39 -1.19
N SER A 234 29.41 -1.09 -0.30
CA SER A 234 29.21 -2.54 -0.31
C SER A 234 28.02 -3.01 -1.15
N PHE A 235 27.32 -2.11 -1.85
CA PHE A 235 26.15 -2.48 -2.65
C PHE A 235 26.52 -3.50 -3.73
N SER A 236 25.80 -4.61 -3.75
CA SER A 236 25.98 -5.73 -4.67
C SER A 236 24.73 -6.60 -4.69
N GLN A 237 24.61 -7.48 -5.68
CA GLN A 237 23.55 -8.48 -5.72
C GLN A 237 23.52 -9.33 -4.43
N ASP A 238 24.69 -9.73 -3.93
CA ASP A 238 24.79 -10.59 -2.73
C ASP A 238 24.33 -9.85 -1.48
N SER A 239 24.76 -8.60 -1.28
CA SER A 239 24.31 -7.78 -0.15
C SER A 239 22.80 -7.47 -0.21
N TRP A 240 22.25 -7.30 -1.42
CA TRP A 240 20.82 -7.12 -1.63
C TRP A 240 20.03 -8.39 -1.28
N ASN A 241 20.49 -9.53 -1.78
CA ASN A 241 19.87 -10.83 -1.50
C ASN A 241 19.92 -11.17 -0.01
N ALA A 242 21.05 -10.87 0.66
CA ALA A 242 21.20 -11.05 2.10
C ALA A 242 20.21 -10.16 2.88
N LEU A 243 20.06 -8.89 2.49
CA LEU A 243 19.09 -7.99 3.11
C LEU A 243 17.65 -8.48 2.89
N VAL A 244 17.30 -8.91 1.68
CA VAL A 244 15.97 -9.47 1.39
C VAL A 244 15.72 -10.73 2.23
N ALA A 245 16.69 -11.62 2.33
CA ALA A 245 16.58 -12.84 3.13
C ALA A 245 16.37 -12.53 4.62
N GLN A 246 17.05 -11.52 5.16
CA GLN A 246 16.91 -11.09 6.55
C GLN A 246 15.46 -10.69 6.90
N TYR A 247 14.76 -10.03 5.97
CA TYR A 247 13.40 -9.54 6.20
C TYR A 247 12.31 -10.44 5.62
N LYS A 248 12.68 -11.52 4.92
CA LYS A 248 11.73 -12.34 4.14
C LYS A 248 10.59 -12.85 5.00
N ASP A 249 10.90 -13.48 6.12
CA ASP A 249 9.90 -14.12 6.98
C ASP A 249 8.96 -13.09 7.61
N ASP A 250 9.50 -11.97 8.09
CA ASP A 250 8.71 -10.87 8.65
C ASP A 250 7.78 -10.25 7.60
N LEU A 251 8.25 -10.09 6.36
CA LEU A 251 7.45 -9.55 5.25
C LEU A 251 6.34 -10.51 4.82
N VAL A 252 6.64 -11.81 4.77
CA VAL A 252 5.64 -12.86 4.47
C VAL A 252 4.60 -12.91 5.59
N SER A 253 5.03 -12.98 6.85
CA SER A 253 4.16 -12.98 8.02
C SER A 253 3.25 -11.74 8.05
N ALA A 254 3.82 -10.54 7.86
CA ALA A 254 3.05 -9.31 7.79
C ALA A 254 2.02 -9.31 6.65
N GLY A 255 2.36 -9.93 5.52
CA GLY A 255 1.45 -10.11 4.38
C GLY A 255 0.31 -11.08 4.69
N VAL A 256 0.62 -12.21 5.34
CA VAL A 256 -0.36 -13.23 5.78
C VAL A 256 -1.32 -12.65 6.81
N GLU A 257 -0.83 -11.92 7.81
CA GLU A 257 -1.69 -11.29 8.83
C GLU A 257 -2.61 -10.22 8.22
N LYS A 258 -2.09 -9.43 7.28
CA LYS A 258 -2.92 -8.50 6.51
C LYS A 258 -3.98 -9.21 5.67
N ALA A 259 -3.68 -10.41 5.19
CA ALA A 259 -4.61 -11.22 4.44
C ALA A 259 -5.72 -11.79 5.32
N LYS A 260 -5.37 -12.34 6.48
CA LYS A 260 -6.32 -12.83 7.49
C LYS A 260 -7.23 -11.72 7.99
N GLN A 261 -6.69 -10.53 8.23
CA GLN A 261 -7.50 -9.36 8.55
C GLN A 261 -8.57 -9.09 7.46
N ARG A 262 -8.19 -9.18 6.18
CA ARG A 262 -9.13 -8.95 5.07
C ARG A 262 -10.19 -10.05 4.97
N GLN A 263 -9.81 -11.30 5.16
CA GLN A 263 -10.75 -12.42 5.23
C GLN A 263 -11.75 -12.23 6.38
N ALA A 264 -11.27 -11.88 7.58
CA ALA A 264 -12.12 -11.63 8.75
C ALA A 264 -13.10 -10.48 8.51
N MET A 265 -12.64 -9.37 7.91
CA MET A 265 -13.52 -8.26 7.54
C MET A 265 -14.56 -8.69 6.50
N PHE A 266 -14.18 -9.49 5.50
CA PHE A 266 -15.09 -9.94 4.44
C PHE A 266 -16.17 -10.89 4.98
N ALA A 267 -15.83 -11.72 5.97
CA ALA A 267 -16.76 -12.65 6.60
C ALA A 267 -17.91 -11.97 7.37
N VAL A 268 -17.81 -10.66 7.67
CA VAL A 268 -18.89 -9.88 8.30
C VAL A 268 -20.04 -9.61 7.33
N LEU A 269 -19.78 -9.67 6.02
CA LEU A 269 -20.79 -9.41 4.98
C LEU A 269 -21.72 -10.60 4.80
N THR A 270 -22.98 -10.33 4.43
CA THR A 270 -23.93 -11.37 4.01
C THR A 270 -23.52 -11.96 2.66
N PRO A 271 -23.98 -13.18 2.30
CA PRO A 271 -23.69 -13.78 1.00
C PRO A 271 -24.06 -12.86 -0.19
N GLU A 272 -25.16 -12.13 -0.08
CA GLU A 272 -25.63 -11.20 -1.10
C GLU A 272 -24.68 -10.00 -1.24
N GLN A 273 -24.28 -9.38 -0.13
CA GLN A 273 -23.31 -8.28 -0.11
C GLN A 273 -21.92 -8.72 -0.63
N GLN A 274 -21.51 -9.96 -0.32
CA GLN A 274 -20.28 -10.54 -0.86
C GLN A 274 -20.34 -10.70 -2.38
N ALA A 275 -21.47 -11.18 -2.91
CA ALA A 275 -21.68 -11.33 -4.35
C ALA A 275 -21.70 -9.97 -5.06
N GLU A 276 -22.39 -8.98 -4.50
CA GLU A 276 -22.42 -7.62 -5.03
C GLU A 276 -21.02 -7.01 -5.08
N LEU A 277 -20.26 -7.11 -4.00
CA LEU A 277 -18.91 -6.57 -3.95
C LEU A 277 -17.98 -7.26 -4.97
N LYS A 278 -18.15 -8.57 -5.19
CA LYS A 278 -17.42 -9.31 -6.24
C LYS A 278 -17.77 -8.77 -7.63
N ALA A 279 -19.06 -8.55 -7.92
CA ALA A 279 -19.51 -7.98 -9.18
C ALA A 279 -18.97 -6.56 -9.41
N GLN A 280 -19.05 -5.67 -8.41
CA GLN A 280 -18.50 -4.32 -8.48
C GLN A 280 -16.97 -4.33 -8.75
N ARG A 281 -16.24 -5.26 -8.13
CA ARG A 281 -14.79 -5.41 -8.34
C ARG A 281 -14.45 -5.92 -9.75
N GLU A 282 -15.27 -6.81 -10.31
CA GLU A 282 -15.13 -7.28 -11.69
C GLU A 282 -15.45 -6.21 -12.71
N GLU A 283 -16.57 -5.50 -12.53
CA GLU A 283 -16.93 -4.39 -13.39
C GLU A 283 -15.86 -3.30 -13.35
N GLY A 284 -15.40 -2.92 -12.15
CA GLY A 284 -14.30 -1.98 -12.01
C GLY A 284 -13.00 -2.45 -12.66
N ARG A 285 -12.75 -3.77 -12.74
CA ARG A 285 -11.63 -4.33 -13.51
C ARG A 285 -11.87 -4.20 -15.01
N LYS A 286 -13.01 -4.70 -15.51
CA LYS A 286 -13.40 -4.60 -16.92
C LYS A 286 -13.34 -3.16 -17.42
N LEU A 287 -13.83 -2.21 -16.63
CA LEU A 287 -13.77 -0.79 -16.96
C LEU A 287 -12.33 -0.27 -17.02
N ARG A 288 -11.46 -0.67 -16.09
CA ARG A 288 -10.03 -0.32 -16.15
C ARG A 288 -9.32 -0.94 -17.35
N ASP A 289 -9.74 -2.13 -17.77
CA ASP A 289 -9.16 -2.83 -18.92
C ASP A 289 -9.66 -2.20 -20.24
N LEU A 290 -10.94 -1.82 -20.31
CA LEU A 290 -11.52 -1.06 -21.43
C LEU A 290 -10.92 0.34 -21.59
N LEU A 291 -10.63 1.03 -20.48
CA LEU A 291 -9.93 2.33 -20.52
C LEU A 291 -8.43 2.18 -20.77
N ARG A 292 -7.92 0.94 -20.84
CA ARG A 292 -6.51 0.61 -21.11
C ARG A 292 -6.28 0.12 -22.54
N SER A 293 -7.30 -0.50 -23.18
CA SER A 293 -7.32 -0.85 -24.61
C SER A 293 -7.51 0.38 -25.48
#